data_AF-A0A7C6D2R3-F1
#
_entry.id   AF-A0A7C6D2R3-F1
#
_cell.length_a   1.000
_cell.length_b   1.000
_cell.length_c   1.000
_cell.angle_alpha   90.00
_cell.angle_beta   90.00
_cell.angle_gamma   90.00
#
_symmetry.space_group_name_H-M   'P 1'
#
loop_
_entity.id
_entity.type
_entity.pdbx_description
1 polymer ?
#
loop_
_entity_poly.entity_id
_entity_poly.type
_entity_poly.pdbx_seq_one_letter_code
_entity_poly.pdbx_strand_id
1 'polypeptide(L)'
;MSPRAGRGMHTLDARIEEAREAAPTVWPPPERDDTPVGKDRAAAYLKKRTTFESQDDLARQTSRPSIYSRDAAMPRLIDAIARLPADFFDILESGKRDVRFHVQPVLSRSSPPLAEVRPSGPGDRRTYVVFLRGVLELDDDVLRAVVVHELCHVVLDHRAAIAWPHDPYELKKATAAMENEALRLAEEIGFKNETWLLRDVLFDLAYERGEADQILPSGDIREPHER
;
A
#
# COMPACT_ATOMS: atom_id res chain seq x y z
N MET A 1 2.99 -5.33 48.60
CA MET A 1 2.91 -6.20 47.41
C MET A 1 2.51 -5.33 46.23
N SER A 2 3.46 -4.93 45.39
CA SER A 2 3.19 -4.05 44.23
C SER A 2 2.85 -4.89 43.01
N PRO A 3 1.77 -4.57 42.26
CA PRO A 3 1.45 -5.29 41.04
C PRO A 3 2.30 -4.79 39.86
N ARG A 4 2.70 -5.76 39.04
CA ARG A 4 3.51 -5.65 37.81
C ARG A 4 2.89 -4.67 36.80
N ALA A 5 3.43 -3.46 36.71
CA ALA A 5 3.22 -2.54 35.59
C ALA A 5 4.58 -2.15 35.02
N GLY A 6 5.11 -2.91 34.07
CA GLY A 6 6.46 -2.62 33.55
C GLY A 6 7.07 -3.54 32.50
N ARG A 7 6.35 -4.50 31.91
CA ARG A 7 6.90 -5.33 30.81
C ARG A 7 6.26 -5.11 29.44
N GLY A 8 5.03 -4.60 29.37
CA GLY A 8 4.32 -4.34 28.11
C GLY A 8 4.61 -2.97 27.48
N MET A 9 4.98 -1.96 28.28
CA MET A 9 5.18 -0.59 27.79
C MET A 9 6.57 -0.42 27.15
N HIS A 10 7.62 -0.92 27.81
CA HIS A 10 8.99 -0.90 27.29
C HIS A 10 9.20 -1.68 25.98
N THR A 11 8.33 -2.65 25.67
CA THR A 11 8.40 -3.43 24.42
C THR A 11 7.66 -2.76 23.27
N LEU A 12 6.66 -1.92 23.55
CA LEU A 12 5.98 -1.11 22.54
C LEU A 12 6.86 0.09 22.14
N ASP A 13 7.46 0.76 23.13
CA ASP A 13 8.34 1.91 22.91
C ASP A 13 9.59 1.53 22.10
N ALA A 14 10.20 0.37 22.37
CA ALA A 14 11.34 -0.14 21.59
C ALA A 14 10.97 -0.46 20.14
N ARG A 15 9.77 -1.01 19.90
CA ARG A 15 9.26 -1.28 18.55
C ARG A 15 8.91 -0.01 17.79
N ILE A 16 8.44 1.02 18.50
CA ILE A 16 8.16 2.35 17.93
C ILE A 16 9.48 3.05 17.57
N GLU A 17 10.52 2.96 18.41
CA GLU A 17 11.85 3.54 18.10
C GLU A 17 12.57 2.78 16.97
N GLU A 18 12.49 1.45 16.90
CA GLU A 18 13.03 0.67 15.78
C GLU A 18 12.37 1.04 14.43
N ALA A 19 11.08 1.39 14.44
CA ALA A 19 10.38 1.85 13.24
C ALA A 19 10.77 3.26 12.79
N ARG A 20 11.52 4.03 13.59
CA ARG A 20 12.00 5.38 13.24
C ARG A 20 13.27 5.36 12.40
N GLU A 21 14.07 4.30 12.46
CA GLU A 21 15.23 4.16 11.59
C GLU A 21 14.73 3.92 10.15
N ALA A 22 15.04 4.86 9.25
CA ALA A 22 14.65 4.78 7.84
C ALA A 22 15.37 3.62 7.14
N ALA A 23 14.67 2.94 6.24
CA ALA A 23 15.32 1.98 5.36
C ALA A 23 16.22 2.72 4.35
N PRO A 24 17.32 2.10 3.86
CA PRO A 24 18.16 2.74 2.87
C PRO A 24 17.39 3.10 1.62
N THR A 25 17.78 4.18 0.96
CA THR A 25 17.28 4.54 -0.37
C THR A 25 17.69 3.48 -1.38
N VAL A 26 16.71 2.91 -2.08
CA VAL A 26 16.90 1.84 -3.08
C VAL A 26 16.40 2.25 -4.47
N TRP A 27 15.81 3.44 -4.58
CA TRP A 27 15.31 4.04 -5.81
C TRP A 27 15.94 5.43 -6.02
N PRO A 28 16.29 5.81 -7.27
CA PRO A 28 16.25 5.00 -8.49
C PRO A 28 17.34 3.92 -8.52
N PRO A 29 17.18 2.85 -9.32
CA PRO A 29 18.24 1.88 -9.52
C PRO A 29 19.38 2.49 -10.37
N PRO A 30 20.61 1.95 -10.30
CA PRO A 30 21.74 2.45 -11.10
C PRO A 30 21.51 2.40 -12.62
N GLU A 31 20.77 1.40 -13.09
CA GLU A 31 20.38 1.22 -14.47
C GLU A 31 18.89 0.88 -14.51
N ARG A 32 18.17 1.43 -15.50
CA ARG A 32 16.74 1.18 -15.70
C ARG A 32 16.55 -0.08 -16.55
N ASP A 33 15.68 -0.97 -16.11
CA ASP A 33 15.16 -2.12 -16.85
C ASP A 33 13.63 -2.13 -16.77
N ASP A 34 13.00 -1.69 -17.84
CA ASP A 34 11.55 -1.61 -18.01
C ASP A 34 10.91 -2.92 -18.48
N THR A 35 11.70 -4.00 -18.60
CA THR A 35 11.20 -5.31 -19.00
C THR A 35 10.16 -5.80 -17.99
N PRO A 36 8.94 -6.17 -18.42
CA PRO A 36 7.94 -6.70 -17.51
C PRO A 36 8.39 -8.02 -16.85
N VAL A 37 8.16 -8.13 -15.55
CA VAL A 37 8.50 -9.31 -14.72
C VAL A 37 7.90 -10.62 -15.25
N GLY A 38 6.68 -10.58 -15.78
CA GLY A 38 5.96 -11.75 -16.27
C GLY A 38 5.25 -12.57 -15.18
N LYS A 39 4.27 -13.38 -15.61
CA LYS A 39 3.31 -14.05 -14.72
C LYS A 39 3.95 -15.13 -13.84
N ASP A 40 4.93 -15.87 -14.36
CA ASP A 40 5.55 -16.97 -13.61
C ASP A 40 6.37 -16.47 -12.42
N ARG A 41 7.18 -15.43 -12.64
CA ARG A 41 8.00 -14.80 -11.59
C ARG A 41 7.11 -14.10 -10.54
N ALA A 42 6.08 -13.38 -10.99
CA ALA A 42 5.06 -12.79 -10.12
C ALA A 42 4.34 -13.84 -9.24
N ALA A 43 3.92 -14.97 -9.83
CA ALA A 43 3.27 -16.05 -9.11
C ALA A 43 4.18 -16.71 -8.08
N ALA A 44 5.44 -16.95 -8.44
CA ALA A 44 6.44 -17.51 -7.52
C ALA A 44 6.66 -16.61 -6.31
N TYR A 45 6.74 -15.30 -6.53
CA TYR A 45 6.88 -14.28 -5.49
C TYR A 45 5.67 -14.24 -4.54
N LEU A 46 4.45 -14.17 -5.09
CA LEU A 46 3.23 -14.06 -4.27
C LEU A 46 2.92 -15.32 -3.45
N LYS A 47 3.31 -16.52 -3.92
CA LYS A 47 2.93 -17.81 -3.31
C LYS A 47 3.18 -17.93 -1.80
N LYS A 48 4.23 -17.30 -1.29
CA LYS A 48 4.60 -17.32 0.14
C LYS A 48 4.38 -15.99 0.86
N ARG A 49 3.89 -14.99 0.13
CA ARG A 49 3.83 -13.59 0.57
C ARG A 49 2.41 -13.07 0.73
N THR A 50 1.41 -13.80 0.26
CA THR A 50 0.00 -13.40 0.37
C THR A 50 -0.75 -14.25 1.38
N THR A 51 -1.39 -13.59 2.33
CA THR A 51 -2.30 -14.18 3.31
C THR A 51 -3.74 -13.93 2.90
N PHE A 52 -4.57 -14.96 3.01
CA PHE A 52 -6.01 -14.93 2.77
C PHE A 52 -6.74 -15.33 4.04
N GLU A 53 -7.86 -14.67 4.31
CA GLU A 53 -8.79 -15.05 5.37
C GLU A 53 -9.46 -16.41 5.06
N SER A 54 -9.89 -17.12 6.10
CA SER A 54 -10.65 -18.35 5.93
C SER A 54 -12.04 -18.07 5.33
N GLN A 55 -12.65 -19.05 4.65
CA GLN A 55 -14.00 -18.88 4.11
C GLN A 55 -15.04 -18.57 5.20
N ASP A 56 -14.91 -19.19 6.38
CA ASP A 56 -15.81 -18.93 7.52
C ASP A 56 -15.65 -17.51 8.06
N ASP A 57 -14.42 -16.98 8.09
CA ASP A 57 -14.16 -15.61 8.51
C ASP A 57 -14.68 -14.60 7.48
N LEU A 58 -14.45 -14.86 6.19
CA LEU A 58 -14.96 -14.01 5.10
C LEU A 58 -16.49 -13.95 5.12
N ALA A 59 -17.18 -15.08 5.33
CA ALA A 59 -18.64 -15.14 5.40
C ALA A 59 -19.22 -14.31 6.56
N ARG A 60 -18.44 -14.09 7.63
CA ARG A 60 -18.81 -13.20 8.75
C ARG A 60 -18.53 -11.72 8.50
N GLN A 61 -17.66 -11.41 7.55
CA GLN A 61 -17.14 -10.06 7.32
C GLN A 61 -17.73 -9.38 6.07
N THR A 62 -18.15 -10.14 5.05
CA THR A 62 -18.65 -9.58 3.80
C THR A 62 -19.80 -10.42 3.22
N SER A 63 -20.67 -9.76 2.45
CA SER A 63 -21.71 -10.42 1.66
C SER A 63 -21.18 -11.12 0.40
N ARG A 64 -19.91 -10.88 0.02
CA ARG A 64 -19.28 -11.43 -1.19
C ARG A 64 -17.98 -12.21 -0.87
N PRO A 65 -18.01 -13.25 -0.04
CA PRO A 65 -16.78 -13.94 0.40
C PRO A 65 -15.97 -14.59 -0.74
N SER A 66 -16.62 -14.97 -1.84
CA SER A 66 -15.97 -15.65 -2.97
C SER A 66 -14.91 -14.81 -3.69
N ILE A 67 -15.09 -13.49 -3.78
CA ILE A 67 -14.15 -12.61 -4.50
C ILE A 67 -12.83 -12.43 -3.73
N TYR A 68 -12.83 -12.70 -2.42
CA TYR A 68 -11.65 -12.66 -1.55
C TYR A 68 -10.99 -14.03 -1.37
N SER A 69 -11.55 -15.07 -1.97
CA SER A 69 -10.92 -16.39 -1.98
C SER A 69 -9.58 -16.34 -2.72
N ARG A 70 -8.65 -17.21 -2.33
CA ARG A 70 -7.34 -17.35 -2.99
C ARG A 70 -7.47 -17.54 -4.50
N ASP A 71 -8.43 -18.35 -4.94
CA ASP A 71 -8.60 -18.70 -6.35
C ASP A 71 -9.11 -17.52 -7.18
N ALA A 72 -9.92 -16.63 -6.60
CA ALA A 72 -10.38 -15.41 -7.28
C ALA A 72 -9.33 -14.28 -7.21
N ALA A 73 -8.66 -14.12 -6.07
CA ALA A 73 -7.77 -13.02 -5.81
C ALA A 73 -6.39 -13.18 -6.46
N MET A 74 -5.80 -14.37 -6.38
CA MET A 74 -4.41 -14.61 -6.79
C MET A 74 -4.16 -14.31 -8.27
N PRO A 75 -5.02 -14.71 -9.24
CA PRO A 75 -4.81 -14.38 -10.64
C PRO A 75 -4.72 -12.87 -10.91
N ARG A 76 -5.53 -12.08 -10.21
CA ARG A 76 -5.59 -10.61 -10.36
C ARG A 76 -4.34 -9.95 -9.76
N LEU A 77 -3.88 -10.42 -8.61
CA LEU A 77 -2.61 -9.97 -8.02
C LEU A 77 -1.41 -10.35 -8.89
N ILE A 78 -1.40 -11.57 -9.45
CA ILE A 78 -0.35 -11.99 -10.39
C ILE A 78 -0.31 -11.06 -11.60
N ASP A 79 -1.47 -10.72 -12.17
CA ASP A 79 -1.53 -9.81 -13.33
C ASP A 79 -0.99 -8.42 -13.00
N ALA A 80 -1.32 -7.87 -11.83
CA ALA A 80 -0.80 -6.58 -11.39
C ALA A 80 0.73 -6.60 -11.23
N ILE A 81 1.27 -7.60 -10.54
CA ILE A 81 2.73 -7.72 -10.28
C ILE A 81 3.51 -8.06 -11.55
N ALA A 82 2.95 -8.87 -12.45
CA ALA A 82 3.62 -9.31 -13.68
C ALA A 82 3.97 -8.16 -14.63
N ARG A 83 3.29 -7.02 -14.49
CA ARG A 83 3.51 -5.82 -15.32
C ARG A 83 4.56 -4.87 -14.76
N LEU A 84 5.04 -5.07 -13.53
CA LEU A 84 6.08 -4.22 -12.96
C LEU A 84 7.37 -4.32 -13.78
N PRO A 85 8.14 -3.23 -13.91
CA PRO A 85 9.52 -3.27 -14.39
C PRO A 85 10.37 -4.22 -13.55
N ALA A 86 11.30 -4.92 -14.21
CA ALA A 86 12.20 -5.86 -13.56
C ALA A 86 13.03 -5.18 -12.46
N ASP A 87 13.56 -4.00 -12.71
CA ASP A 87 14.40 -3.28 -11.75
C ASP A 87 13.66 -2.88 -10.46
N PHE A 88 12.40 -2.49 -10.58
CA PHE A 88 11.52 -2.17 -9.47
C PHE A 88 11.18 -3.45 -8.69
N PHE A 89 10.86 -4.52 -9.39
CA PHE A 89 10.53 -5.80 -8.78
C PHE A 89 11.73 -6.45 -8.08
N ASP A 90 12.94 -6.28 -8.61
CA ASP A 90 14.18 -6.80 -8.02
C ASP A 90 14.41 -6.23 -6.61
N ILE A 91 13.97 -5.01 -6.33
CA ILE A 91 14.00 -4.42 -4.98
C ILE A 91 13.13 -5.23 -4.01
N LEU A 92 11.96 -5.65 -4.47
CA LEU A 92 11.00 -6.44 -3.70
C LEU A 92 11.48 -7.89 -3.51
N GLU A 93 12.11 -8.47 -4.55
CA GLU A 93 12.56 -9.86 -4.54
C GLU A 93 13.87 -10.05 -3.76
N SER A 94 14.82 -9.11 -3.88
CA SER A 94 16.16 -9.18 -3.28
C SER A 94 16.17 -9.10 -1.75
N GLY A 95 15.03 -8.83 -1.12
CA GLY A 95 14.91 -8.68 0.33
C GLY A 95 15.35 -7.31 0.86
N LYS A 96 15.72 -6.36 -0.02
CA LYS A 96 15.88 -4.94 0.36
C LYS A 96 14.59 -4.34 0.92
N ARG A 97 13.45 -4.92 0.53
CA ARG A 97 12.11 -4.66 1.06
C ARG A 97 11.39 -6.01 1.22
N ASP A 98 11.14 -6.46 2.45
CA ASP A 98 10.33 -7.68 2.65
C ASP A 98 8.84 -7.34 2.60
N VAL A 99 8.12 -7.73 1.56
CA VAL A 99 6.69 -7.39 1.42
C VAL A 99 5.80 -8.60 1.67
N ARG A 100 4.71 -8.36 2.40
CA ARG A 100 3.61 -9.30 2.59
C ARG A 100 2.30 -8.62 2.25
N PHE A 101 1.41 -9.37 1.62
CA PHE A 101 0.07 -8.91 1.25
C PHE A 101 -0.96 -9.58 2.14
N HIS A 102 -1.94 -8.81 2.59
CA HIS A 102 -3.09 -9.33 3.30
C HIS A 102 -4.35 -8.90 2.56
N VAL A 103 -5.02 -9.88 1.95
CA VAL A 103 -6.27 -9.64 1.23
C VAL A 103 -7.43 -9.72 2.21
N GLN A 104 -8.18 -8.62 2.36
CA GLN A 104 -9.29 -8.51 3.30
C GLN A 104 -10.48 -7.76 2.70
N PRO A 105 -11.71 -8.06 3.13
CA PRO A 105 -12.87 -7.25 2.77
C PRO A 105 -12.85 -5.88 3.44
N VAL A 106 -13.73 -4.98 2.97
CA VAL A 106 -14.01 -3.72 3.67
C VAL A 106 -14.68 -4.05 5.01
N LEU A 107 -14.04 -3.67 6.12
CA LEU A 107 -14.49 -4.07 7.46
C LEU A 107 -15.57 -3.14 8.06
N SER A 108 -15.72 -1.90 7.58
CA SER A 108 -16.87 -1.06 7.95
C SER A 108 -17.18 0.01 6.90
N ARG A 109 -18.44 0.49 6.86
CA ARG A 109 -18.87 1.64 6.03
C ARG A 109 -18.21 2.98 6.39
N SER A 110 -17.54 3.05 7.54
CA SER A 110 -16.75 4.21 8.00
C SER A 110 -15.24 3.96 7.89
N SER A 111 -14.77 2.92 7.19
CA SER A 111 -13.37 2.50 7.16
C SER A 111 -12.62 3.00 5.92
N PRO A 112 -11.88 4.12 6.03
CA PRO A 112 -10.63 4.26 5.27
C PRO A 112 -9.61 3.20 5.78
N PRO A 113 -8.60 2.79 5.00
CA PRO A 113 -8.35 3.04 3.57
C PRO A 113 -8.67 1.83 2.65
N LEU A 114 -8.71 2.02 1.32
CA LEU A 114 -8.84 0.91 0.33
C LEU A 114 -7.61 0.00 0.35
N ALA A 115 -6.44 0.57 0.62
CA ALA A 115 -5.26 -0.17 0.95
C ALA A 115 -4.34 0.60 1.91
N GLU A 116 -3.44 -0.10 2.58
CA GLU A 116 -2.54 0.49 3.57
C GLU A 116 -1.19 -0.22 3.59
N VAL A 117 -0.10 0.55 3.58
CA VAL A 117 1.26 0.04 3.80
C VAL A 117 1.68 0.30 5.24
N ARG A 118 1.95 -0.79 5.97
CA ARG A 118 2.52 -0.73 7.32
C ARG A 118 3.96 -1.25 7.34
N PRO A 119 4.98 -0.38 7.45
CA PRO A 119 6.36 -0.80 7.68
C PRO A 119 6.58 -1.24 9.13
N SER A 120 7.55 -2.12 9.33
CA SER A 120 8.00 -2.60 10.64
C SER A 120 9.47 -3.03 10.57
N GLY A 121 10.18 -2.96 11.70
CA GLY A 121 11.61 -3.27 11.80
C GLY A 121 12.53 -2.12 11.35
N PRO A 122 13.80 -2.12 11.78
CA PRO A 122 14.75 -1.04 11.50
C PRO A 122 15.53 -1.23 10.20
N GLY A 123 15.86 -0.13 9.53
CA GLY A 123 16.86 -0.08 8.45
C GLY A 123 16.69 -1.17 7.40
N ASP A 124 17.72 -1.99 7.20
CA ASP A 124 17.78 -3.08 6.21
C ASP A 124 16.88 -4.28 6.54
N ARG A 125 16.28 -4.32 7.73
CA ARG A 125 15.38 -5.41 8.18
C ARG A 125 13.90 -5.04 8.02
N ARG A 126 13.61 -4.04 7.20
CA ARG A 126 12.27 -3.50 6.99
C ARG A 126 11.34 -4.54 6.36
N THR A 127 10.24 -4.81 7.06
CA THR A 127 9.13 -5.63 6.58
C THR A 127 7.89 -4.76 6.42
N TYR A 128 7.25 -4.86 5.27
CA TYR A 128 6.04 -4.13 4.89
C TYR A 128 4.87 -5.09 4.78
N VAL A 129 3.76 -4.72 5.41
CA VAL A 129 2.49 -5.41 5.20
C VAL A 129 1.57 -4.48 4.41
N VAL A 130 1.21 -4.90 3.21
CA VAL A 130 0.22 -4.24 2.34
C VAL A 130 -1.14 -4.86 2.63
N PHE A 131 -2.02 -4.12 3.28
CA PHE A 131 -3.41 -4.53 3.50
C PHE A 131 -4.23 -4.09 2.29
N LEU A 132 -4.74 -5.03 1.51
CA LEU A 132 -5.65 -4.76 0.39
C LEU A 132 -7.09 -4.93 0.89
N ARG A 133 -7.71 -3.81 1.29
CA ARG A 133 -9.02 -3.75 1.97
C ARG A 133 -10.11 -3.40 0.97
N GLY A 134 -10.77 -4.40 0.41
CA GLY A 134 -11.84 -4.14 -0.57
C GLY A 134 -11.38 -3.88 -2.00
N VAL A 135 -10.07 -3.85 -2.25
CA VAL A 135 -9.51 -3.65 -3.60
C VAL A 135 -10.03 -4.69 -4.61
N LEU A 136 -10.38 -5.89 -4.13
CA LEU A 136 -10.93 -6.94 -5.00
C LEU A 136 -12.38 -6.70 -5.44
N GLU A 137 -13.06 -5.69 -4.91
CA GLU A 137 -14.38 -5.29 -5.40
C GLU A 137 -14.29 -4.35 -6.61
N LEU A 138 -13.11 -3.77 -6.85
CA LEU A 138 -12.82 -2.85 -7.94
C LEU A 138 -12.54 -3.61 -9.24
N ASP A 139 -12.59 -2.91 -10.37
CA ASP A 139 -12.15 -3.45 -11.67
C ASP A 139 -10.64 -3.69 -11.70
N ASP A 140 -10.18 -4.54 -12.63
CA ASP A 140 -8.77 -4.99 -12.69
C ASP A 140 -7.77 -3.86 -12.88
N ASP A 141 -8.12 -2.82 -13.64
CA ASP A 141 -7.23 -1.67 -13.86
C ASP A 141 -7.09 -0.82 -12.60
N VAL A 142 -8.17 -0.63 -11.84
CA VAL A 142 -8.15 0.10 -10.57
C VAL A 142 -7.44 -0.72 -9.49
N LEU A 143 -7.68 -2.03 -9.43
CA LEU A 143 -6.92 -2.94 -8.55
C LEU A 143 -5.43 -2.84 -8.82
N ARG A 144 -5.04 -2.86 -10.10
CA ARG A 144 -3.64 -2.73 -10.50
C ARG A 144 -3.07 -1.39 -10.06
N ALA A 145 -3.80 -0.30 -10.27
CA ALA A 145 -3.39 1.03 -9.84
C ALA A 145 -3.12 1.09 -8.33
N VAL A 146 -4.05 0.57 -7.53
CA VAL A 146 -3.92 0.50 -6.07
C VAL A 146 -2.71 -0.34 -5.65
N VAL A 147 -2.56 -1.55 -6.21
CA VAL A 147 -1.45 -2.45 -5.87
C VAL A 147 -0.09 -1.82 -6.22
N VAL A 148 0.02 -1.21 -7.40
CA VAL A 148 1.25 -0.55 -7.85
C VAL A 148 1.59 0.64 -6.95
N HIS A 149 0.61 1.48 -6.64
CA HIS A 149 0.80 2.64 -5.75
C HIS A 149 1.28 2.23 -4.35
N GLU A 150 0.69 1.20 -3.75
CA GLU A 150 1.16 0.71 -2.45
C GLU A 150 2.59 0.15 -2.52
N LEU A 151 2.98 -0.46 -3.65
CA LEU A 151 4.36 -0.89 -3.83
C LEU A 151 5.32 0.29 -4.03
N CYS A 152 4.88 1.39 -4.63
CA CYS A 152 5.66 2.63 -4.67
C CYS A 152 5.95 3.13 -3.25
N HIS A 153 4.96 3.10 -2.35
CA HIS A 153 5.19 3.40 -0.94
C HIS A 153 6.22 2.46 -0.29
N VAL A 154 6.17 1.17 -0.59
CA VAL A 154 7.17 0.21 -0.09
C VAL A 154 8.58 0.57 -0.55
N VAL A 155 8.76 0.84 -1.84
CA VAL A 155 10.08 1.16 -2.41
C VAL A 155 10.64 2.45 -1.80
N LEU A 156 9.77 3.45 -1.61
CA LEU A 156 10.10 4.74 -1.02
C LEU A 156 10.20 4.73 0.52
N ASP A 157 9.91 3.60 1.18
CA ASP A 157 9.83 3.49 2.66
C ASP A 157 8.78 4.42 3.30
N HIS A 158 7.64 4.61 2.64
CA HIS A 158 6.51 5.40 3.15
C HIS A 158 5.61 4.58 4.08
N ARG A 159 5.09 5.26 5.12
CA ARG A 159 4.04 4.74 6.01
C ARG A 159 2.70 5.41 5.65
N ALA A 160 2.13 5.01 4.54
CA ALA A 160 1.01 5.72 3.93
C ALA A 160 -0.17 4.79 3.61
N ALA A 161 -1.31 5.39 3.31
CA ALA A 161 -2.60 4.71 3.22
C ALA A 161 -3.41 5.31 2.07
N ILE A 162 -3.72 4.50 1.05
CA ILE A 162 -4.59 4.93 -0.05
C ILE A 162 -6.03 5.08 0.45
N ALA A 163 -6.40 6.34 0.71
CA ALA A 163 -7.68 6.88 1.21
C ALA A 163 -7.62 7.56 2.59
N TRP A 164 -6.50 8.25 2.79
CA TRP A 164 -6.25 9.45 3.61
C TRP A 164 -6.77 9.51 5.06
N PRO A 165 -5.89 9.79 6.04
CA PRO A 165 -6.22 9.74 7.45
C PRO A 165 -6.98 10.99 7.94
N HIS A 166 -7.82 10.76 8.96
CA HIS A 166 -8.46 11.78 9.81
C HIS A 166 -7.47 12.46 10.78
N ASP A 167 -6.22 12.64 10.37
CA ASP A 167 -5.14 13.00 11.29
C ASP A 167 -4.91 14.51 11.45
N PRO A 168 -4.21 14.94 12.52
CA PRO A 168 -3.76 16.31 12.73
C PRO A 168 -3.02 16.91 11.52
N TYR A 169 -3.00 18.25 11.42
CA TYR A 169 -2.47 19.01 10.28
C TYR A 169 -1.07 18.58 9.79
N GLU A 170 -0.11 18.37 10.69
CA GLU A 170 1.26 17.94 10.34
C GLU A 170 1.32 16.53 9.73
N LEU A 171 0.46 15.63 10.21
CA LEU A 171 0.33 14.28 9.67
C LEU A 171 -0.35 14.31 8.28
N LYS A 172 -1.28 15.24 8.05
CA LYS A 172 -1.85 15.47 6.70
C LYS A 172 -0.80 15.95 5.70
N LYS A 173 0.07 16.89 6.08
CA LYS A 173 1.12 17.40 5.19
C LYS A 173 2.12 16.29 4.80
N ALA A 174 2.58 15.52 5.77
CA ALA A 174 3.48 14.40 5.51
C ALA A 174 2.83 13.33 4.62
N THR A 175 1.56 13.02 4.85
CA THR A 175 0.82 12.06 4.01
C THR A 175 0.68 12.58 2.58
N ALA A 176 0.45 13.88 2.38
CA ALA A 176 0.34 14.49 1.05
C ALA A 176 1.58 14.36 0.20
N ALA A 177 2.71 14.71 0.78
CA ALA A 177 3.99 14.57 0.11
C ALA A 177 4.23 13.10 -0.28
N MET A 178 3.98 12.17 0.64
CA MET A 178 4.19 10.73 0.43
C MET A 178 3.29 10.16 -0.67
N GLU A 179 2.00 10.50 -0.67
CA GLU A 179 1.03 10.03 -1.68
C GLU A 179 1.36 10.60 -3.06
N ASN A 180 1.66 11.91 -3.15
CA ASN A 180 2.06 12.52 -4.42
C ASN A 180 3.37 11.94 -4.96
N GLU A 181 4.34 11.63 -4.09
CA GLU A 181 5.59 10.99 -4.49
C GLU A 181 5.36 9.56 -4.98
N ALA A 182 4.47 8.78 -4.35
CA ALA A 182 4.09 7.46 -4.82
C ALA A 182 3.37 7.49 -6.18
N LEU A 183 2.44 8.44 -6.39
CA LEU A 183 1.78 8.65 -7.69
C LEU A 183 2.79 8.98 -8.79
N ARG A 184 3.75 9.87 -8.50
CA ARG A 184 4.83 10.22 -9.44
C ARG A 184 5.72 9.02 -9.75
N LEU A 185 6.08 8.23 -8.75
CA LEU A 185 6.87 7.02 -8.96
C LEU A 185 6.10 6.01 -9.84
N ALA A 186 4.80 5.82 -9.62
CA ALA A 186 3.97 4.95 -10.45
C ALA A 186 3.98 5.38 -11.94
N GLU A 187 3.92 6.69 -12.21
CA GLU A 187 4.09 7.22 -13.57
C GLU A 187 5.49 6.98 -14.15
N GLU A 188 6.54 7.18 -13.34
CA GLU A 188 7.94 6.96 -13.71
C GLU A 188 8.19 5.52 -14.12
N ILE A 189 7.56 4.55 -13.43
CA ILE A 189 7.67 3.12 -13.73
C ILE A 189 6.69 2.62 -14.80
N GLY A 190 5.99 3.54 -15.50
CA GLY A 190 5.22 3.22 -16.70
C GLY A 190 3.71 3.02 -16.51
N PHE A 191 3.16 3.27 -15.32
CA PHE A 191 1.73 3.04 -15.01
C PHE A 191 0.88 4.31 -15.12
N LYS A 192 1.13 5.15 -16.12
CA LYS A 192 0.49 6.47 -16.24
C LYS A 192 -1.04 6.42 -16.26
N ASN A 193 -1.63 5.46 -16.99
CA ASN A 193 -3.08 5.34 -17.10
C ASN A 193 -3.69 4.87 -15.78
N GLU A 194 -3.08 3.88 -15.15
CA GLU A 194 -3.47 3.39 -13.83
C GLU A 194 -3.35 4.49 -12.77
N THR A 195 -2.28 5.30 -12.80
CA THR A 195 -2.13 6.46 -11.90
C THR A 195 -3.26 7.46 -12.09
N TRP A 196 -3.67 7.75 -13.33
CA TRP A 196 -4.82 8.63 -13.60
C TRP A 196 -6.13 8.05 -13.06
N LEU A 197 -6.38 6.75 -13.26
CA LEU A 197 -7.55 6.09 -12.67
C LEU A 197 -7.55 6.18 -11.14
N LEU A 198 -6.38 6.02 -10.50
CA LEU A 198 -6.28 6.16 -9.05
C LEU A 198 -6.55 7.58 -8.58
N ARG A 199 -6.09 8.60 -9.32
CA ARG A 199 -6.41 10.01 -9.03
C ARG A 199 -7.91 10.29 -9.11
N ASP A 200 -8.60 9.72 -10.09
CA ASP A 200 -10.06 9.83 -10.21
C ASP A 200 -10.75 9.18 -9.01
N VAL A 201 -10.31 7.98 -8.59
CA VAL A 201 -10.83 7.32 -7.38
C VAL A 201 -10.59 8.16 -6.13
N LEU A 202 -9.39 8.74 -5.97
CA LEU A 202 -9.07 9.63 -4.85
C LEU A 202 -9.95 10.88 -4.86
N PHE A 203 -10.22 11.46 -6.03
CA PHE A 203 -11.12 12.59 -6.20
C PHE A 203 -12.55 12.24 -5.80
N ASP A 204 -13.09 11.12 -6.29
CA ASP A 204 -14.44 10.67 -5.96
C ASP A 204 -14.59 10.44 -4.45
N LEU A 205 -13.62 9.77 -3.83
CA LEU A 205 -13.58 9.55 -2.38
C LEU A 205 -13.52 10.87 -1.59
N ALA A 206 -12.76 11.85 -2.06
CA ALA A 206 -12.72 13.18 -1.44
C ALA A 206 -14.04 13.95 -1.65
N TYR A 207 -14.64 13.84 -2.83
CA TYR A 207 -15.91 14.47 -3.18
C TYR A 207 -17.06 13.97 -2.32
N GLU A 208 -17.19 12.66 -2.14
CA GLU A 208 -18.21 12.04 -1.28
C GLU A 208 -18.12 12.52 0.18
N ARG A 209 -16.94 12.99 0.61
CA ARG A 209 -16.67 13.49 1.96
C ARG A 209 -16.75 15.02 2.07
N GLY A 210 -17.00 15.72 0.97
CA GLY A 210 -17.02 17.19 0.93
C GLY A 210 -15.63 17.84 0.99
N GLU A 211 -14.58 17.10 0.65
CA GLU A 211 -13.17 17.51 0.69
C GLU A 211 -12.55 17.59 -0.72
N ALA A 212 -13.36 17.74 -1.78
CA ALA A 212 -12.88 17.78 -3.16
C ALA A 212 -11.87 18.92 -3.43
N ASP A 213 -11.90 19.99 -2.62
CA ASP A 213 -10.96 21.11 -2.72
C ASP A 213 -9.52 20.72 -2.31
N GLN A 214 -9.34 19.57 -1.67
CA GLN A 214 -8.04 18.99 -1.33
C GLN A 214 -7.35 18.35 -2.53
N ILE A 215 -8.04 18.13 -3.66
CA ILE A 215 -7.44 17.56 -4.87
C ILE A 215 -7.26 18.68 -5.91
N LEU A 216 -6.04 18.81 -6.43
CA LEU A 216 -5.71 19.79 -7.46
C LEU A 216 -6.19 19.32 -8.84
N PRO A 217 -6.36 20.22 -9.83
CA PRO A 217 -6.67 19.82 -11.21
C PRO A 217 -5.61 18.91 -11.85
N SER A 218 -4.38 18.90 -11.35
CA SER A 218 -3.34 17.94 -11.74
C SER A 218 -3.59 16.53 -11.23
N GLY A 219 -4.56 16.35 -10.32
CA GLY A 219 -4.82 15.14 -9.56
C GLY A 219 -3.89 14.94 -8.36
N ASP A 220 -2.97 15.89 -8.11
CA ASP A 220 -2.16 15.87 -6.89
C ASP A 220 -3.00 16.25 -5.67
N ILE A 221 -2.66 15.65 -4.53
CA ILE A 221 -3.27 16.00 -3.24
C ILE A 221 -2.62 17.29 -2.75
N ARG A 222 -3.44 18.29 -2.45
CA ARG A 222 -2.99 19.61 -1.99
C ARG A 222 -2.27 19.46 -0.66
N GLU A 223 -1.03 19.93 -0.63
CA GLU A 223 -0.31 20.08 0.63
C GLU A 223 -0.94 21.20 1.48
N PRO A 224 -1.14 20.99 2.78
CA PRO A 224 -1.67 22.03 3.66
C PRO A 224 -0.78 23.28 3.67
N HIS A 225 -1.39 24.47 3.53
CA HIS A 225 -0.68 25.77 3.58
C HIS A 225 -0.30 26.16 5.00
N GLU A 226 1.00 26.32 5.28
CA GLU A 226 1.51 26.86 6.54
C GLU A 226 0.81 28.19 6.87
N ARG A 227 0.08 28.23 7.99
CA ARG A 227 -0.49 29.46 8.57
C ARG A 227 0.36 29.91 9.74
#